data_AF-A0A6P1DFH1-F1
#
_entry.id   AF-A0A6P1DFH1-F1
#
_cell.length_a   1.000
_cell.length_b   1.000
_cell.length_c   1.000
_cell.angle_alpha   90.00
_cell.angle_beta   90.00
_cell.angle_gamma   90.00
#
_symmetry.space_group_name_H-M   'P 1'
#
loop_
_entity.id
_entity.type
_entity.pdbx_description
1 polymer ?
#
loop_
_entity_poly.entity_id
_entity_poly.type
_entity_poly.pdbx_seq_one_letter_code
_entity_poly.pdbx_strand_id
1 'polypeptide(L)' 'MAPGTWGLQQRLRHARHLLETTDFPADEVARSAGMGTSASLRHHMRTELGIAPVAYRKTFRRIGSEPQLR' A
#
# COMPACT_ATOMS: atom_id res chain seq x y z
N MET A 1 17.85 20.28 5.95
CA MET A 1 17.13 19.01 5.70
C MET A 1 16.05 18.89 6.76
N ALA A 2 14.78 19.00 6.40
CA ALA A 2 13.68 18.91 7.37
C ALA A 2 13.22 17.45 7.53
N PRO A 3 12.99 16.95 8.76
CA PRO A 3 12.63 15.56 9.05
C PRO A 3 11.16 15.27 8.72
N GLY A 4 10.76 15.44 7.46
CA GLY A 4 9.40 15.18 6.97
C GLY A 4 9.31 14.64 5.54
N THR A 5 10.39 14.69 4.77
CA THR A 5 10.47 14.15 3.40
C THR A 5 10.94 12.70 3.37
N TRP A 6 10.34 11.84 4.20
CA TRP A 6 10.34 10.43 3.86
C TRP A 6 9.46 10.28 2.60
N GLY A 7 10.12 10.23 1.45
CA GLY A 7 9.53 10.56 0.16
C GLY A 7 8.31 9.71 -0.23
N LEU A 8 7.54 10.21 -1.20
CA LEU A 8 6.39 9.50 -1.79
C LEU A 8 6.74 8.05 -2.15
N GLN A 9 7.94 7.81 -2.68
CA GLN A 9 8.41 6.47 -3.03
C GLN A 9 8.53 5.53 -1.83
N GLN A 10 8.97 6.04 -0.68
CA GLN A 10 9.07 5.22 0.53
C GLN A 10 7.68 4.88 1.10
N ARG A 11 6.76 5.86 1.11
CA ARG A 11 5.34 5.65 1.45
C ARG A 11 4.71 4.61 0.52
N LEU A 12 5.01 4.69 -0.78
CA LEU A 12 4.51 3.73 -1.76
C LEU A 12 5.09 2.33 -1.56
N ARG A 13 6.39 2.20 -1.24
CA ARG A 13 7.02 0.92 -0.88
C ARG A 13 6.36 0.30 0.34
N HIS A 14 6.09 1.10 1.38
CA HIS A 14 5.42 0.60 2.56
C HIS A 14 3.97 0.15 2.26
N ALA A 15 3.23 0.93 1.46
CA ALA A 15 1.89 0.53 1.02
C ALA A 15 1.90 -0.79 0.23
N ARG A 16 2.86 -0.98 -0.69
CA ARG A 16 3.02 -2.24 -1.44
C ARG A 16 3.27 -3.42 -0.52
N HIS A 17 4.18 -3.28 0.43
CA HIS A 17 4.46 -4.31 1.42
C HIS A 17 3.18 -4.70 2.19
N LEU A 18 2.44 -3.73 2.72
CA LEU A 18 1.18 -4.01 3.43
C LEU A 18 0.12 -4.67 2.54
N LEU A 19 0.03 -4.30 1.26
CA LEU A 19 -0.90 -4.93 0.32
C LEU A 19 -0.54 -6.39 0.04
N GLU A 20 0.75 -6.72 0.08
CA GLU A 20 1.31 -8.05 -0.18
C GLU A 20 1.23 -8.96 1.05
N THR A 21 1.46 -8.43 2.25
CA THR A 21 1.60 -9.22 3.48
C THR A 21 0.40 -9.19 4.41
N THR A 22 -0.58 -8.31 4.16
CA THR A 22 -1.74 -8.15 5.06
C THR A 22 -3.07 -8.14 4.33
N ASP A 23 -4.12 -8.35 5.12
CA ASP A 23 -5.51 -8.32 4.69
C ASP A 23 -6.16 -6.96 4.93
N PHE A 24 -5.38 -5.96 5.33
CA PHE A 24 -5.91 -4.65 5.71
C PHE A 24 -6.74 -4.02 4.61
N PRO A 25 -7.88 -3.38 4.95
CA PRO A 25 -8.65 -2.62 3.98
C PRO A 25 -7.80 -1.45 3.44
N ALA A 26 -8.15 -0.94 2.26
CA ALA A 26 -7.36 0.08 1.58
C ALA A 26 -7.18 1.37 2.41
N ASP A 27 -8.15 1.72 3.27
CA ASP A 27 -8.02 2.86 4.18
C ASP A 27 -6.99 2.63 5.27
N GLU A 28 -6.93 1.42 5.86
CA GLU A 28 -5.92 1.11 6.88
C GLU A 28 -4.52 1.03 6.28
N VAL A 29 -4.39 0.49 5.05
CA VAL A 29 -3.13 0.55 4.29
C VAL A 29 -2.73 2.00 4.03
N ALA A 30 -3.66 2.87 3.62
CA ALA A 30 -3.37 4.27 3.34
C ALA A 30 -2.92 5.02 4.60
N ARG A 31 -3.58 4.80 5.73
CA ARG A 31 -3.22 5.39 7.02
C ARG A 31 -1.83 4.94 7.48
N SER A 32 -1.58 3.63 7.45
CA SER A 32 -0.30 3.04 7.86
C SER A 32 0.86 3.44 6.94
N ALA A 33 0.62 3.52 5.63
CA ALA A 33 1.59 4.04 4.66
C ALA A 33 1.78 5.57 4.70
N GLY A 34 1.03 6.26 5.57
CA GLY A 34 1.06 7.70 5.71
C GLY A 34 0.35 8.46 4.59
N MET A 35 -0.34 7.80 3.66
CA MET A 35 -1.08 8.39 2.51
C MET A 35 -2.32 9.21 2.91
N GLY A 36 -2.82 9.00 4.13
CA GLY A 36 -3.96 9.71 4.70
C GLY A 36 -5.31 9.08 4.37
N THR A 37 -5.60 8.86 3.09
CA THR A 37 -6.89 8.29 2.63
C THR A 37 -6.71 7.23 1.56
N SER A 38 -7.67 6.30 1.45
CA SER A 38 -7.65 5.31 0.37
C SER A 38 -7.74 5.92 -1.04
N ALA A 39 -8.32 7.12 -1.18
CA ALA A 39 -8.33 7.87 -2.43
C ALA A 39 -6.93 8.37 -2.82
N SER A 40 -6.18 8.94 -1.87
CA SER A 40 -4.78 9.37 -2.07
C SER A 40 -3.87 8.19 -2.44
N LEU A 41 -4.01 7.06 -1.74
CA LEU A 41 -3.29 5.82 -2.07
C LEU A 41 -3.61 5.35 -3.50
N ARG A 42 -4.89 5.32 -3.88
CA ARG A 42 -5.31 4.95 -5.25
C ARG A 42 -4.72 5.87 -6.29
N HIS A 43 -4.75 7.18 -6.06
CA HIS A 43 -4.18 8.17 -6.96
C HIS A 43 -2.68 7.91 -7.17
N HIS A 44 -1.90 7.84 -6.08
CA HIS A 44 -0.45 7.63 -6.18
C HIS A 44 -0.08 6.27 -6.79
N MET A 45 -0.79 5.18 -6.47
CA MET A 45 -0.51 3.89 -7.11
C MET A 45 -0.83 3.89 -8.60
N ARG A 46 -1.91 4.55 -9.03
CA ARG A 46 -2.20 4.69 -10.46
C ARG A 46 -1.16 5.53 -11.18
N THR A 47 -0.72 6.63 -10.58
CA THR A 47 0.28 7.53 -11.16
C THR A 47 1.65 6.87 -11.26
N GLU A 48 2.07 6.13 -10.22
CA GLU A 48 3.43 5.58 -10.12
C GLU A 48 3.57 4.14 -10.66
N LEU A 49 2.51 3.33 -10.58
CA LEU A 49 2.53 1.90 -10.93
C LEU A 49 1.53 1.54 -12.04
N GLY A 50 0.67 2.45 -12.46
CA GLY A 50 -0.36 2.20 -13.47
C GLY A 50 -1.54 1.33 -13.01
N ILE A 51 -1.53 0.84 -11.77
CA ILE A 51 -2.55 -0.10 -11.26
C ILE A 51 -3.09 0.31 -9.88
N ALA A 52 -4.37 0.00 -9.66
CA ALA A 52 -5.04 0.28 -8.39
C ALA A 52 -4.61 -0.71 -7.28
N PRO A 53 -4.70 -0.33 -5.99
CA PRO A 53 -4.28 -1.16 -4.85
C PRO A 53 -4.94 -2.53 -4.81
N VAL A 54 -6.22 -2.62 -5.16
CA VAL A 54 -6.98 -3.89 -5.18
C VAL A 54 -6.47 -4.82 -6.27
N ALA A 55 -6.17 -4.29 -7.46
CA ALA A 55 -5.59 -5.08 -8.55
C ALA A 55 -4.17 -5.52 -8.19
N TYR A 56 -3.36 -4.60 -7.64
CA TYR A 56 -2.03 -4.89 -7.13
C TYR A 56 -2.06 -6.05 -6.12
N ARG A 57 -2.91 -5.97 -5.08
CA ARG A 57 -3.07 -7.04 -4.09
C ARG A 57 -3.43 -8.36 -4.74
N LYS A 58 -4.40 -8.41 -5.66
CA LYS A 58 -4.79 -9.66 -6.34
C LYS A 58 -3.62 -10.29 -7.11
N THR A 59 -2.78 -9.48 -7.74
CA THR A 59 -1.63 -9.95 -8.51
C THR A 59 -0.50 -10.46 -7.61
N PHE A 60 -0.17 -9.74 -6.54
CA PHE A 60 1.03 -10.00 -5.74
C PHE A 60 0.79 -10.80 -4.46
N ARG A 61 -0.44 -10.87 -3.95
CA ARG A 61 -0.79 -11.64 -2.74
C ARG A 61 -0.83 -13.15 -2.96
N ARG A 62 -0.80 -13.62 -4.22
CA ARG A 62 -0.80 -15.05 -4.57
C ARG A 62 0.44 -15.82 -4.07
N ILE A 63 1.46 -15.11 -3.55
CA ILE A 63 2.74 -15.68 -3.11
C ILE A 63 2.82 -15.84 -1.57
N GLY A 64 1.85 -15.32 -0.81
CA GLY A 64 1.93 -15.24 0.66
C GLY A 64 0.64 -15.61 1.40
N SER A 65 -0.17 -16.53 0.85
CA SER A 65 -1.36 -17.02 1.56
C SER A 65 -0.97 -18.01 2.66
N GLU A 66 -0.20 -17.57 3.66
CA GLU A 66 -0.28 -18.17 4.99
C GLU A 66 -1.49 -17.54 5.68
N PRO A 67 -2.49 -18.34 6.12
CA PRO A 67 -3.55 -17.82 6.95
C PRO A 67 -2.90 -17.35 8.26
N GLN A 68 -2.88 -16.04 8.48
CA GLN A 68 -2.43 -15.50 9.75
C GLN A 68 -3.49 -15.82 10.81
N LEU A 69 -3.36 -17.02 11.38
CA LEU A 69 -4.07 -17.50 12.56
C LEU A 69 -3.88 -16.47 13.68
N ARG A 70 -4.98 -15.85 14.09
CA ARG A 70 -5.15 -15.20 15.39
C ARG A 70 -6.46 -15.66 15.99
#